data_AF-A0AAX2D9A7-F1
#
_entry.id   AF-A0AAX2D9A7-F1
#
_cell.length_a   1.000
_cell.length_b   1.000
_cell.length_c   1.000
_cell.angle_alpha   90.00
_cell.angle_beta   90.00
_cell.angle_gamma   90.00
#
_symmetry.space_group_name_H-M   'P 1'
#
loop_
_entity.id
_entity.type
_entity.pdbx_description
1 polymer ?
#
loop_
_entity_poly.entity_id
_entity_poly.type
_entity_poly.pdbx_seq_one_letter_code
_entity_poly.pdbx_strand_id
1 'polypeptide(L)'
;MDTPKPPQKPPHLLDDLESIRQLLGDDTLQPPLLTDTVAHEPVHEEQIPLLFEPISGQPEPKPAPKAEPKGPDALLHLDSELRAAAQLIMQDVIDDFAPHIETEIKRRLDARMERLLAAATSGKL
;
A
#
# COMPACT_ATOMS: atom_id res chain seq x y z
N MET A 1 23.98 33.22 -8.74
CA MET A 1 23.01 32.89 -7.68
C MET A 1 21.67 32.68 -8.37
N ASP A 2 21.46 31.49 -8.90
CA ASP A 2 20.22 31.10 -9.59
C ASP A 2 19.24 30.56 -8.54
N THR A 3 18.24 31.37 -8.20
CA THR A 3 17.14 30.92 -7.35
C THR A 3 16.14 30.12 -8.20
N PRO A 4 15.70 28.92 -7.77
CA PRO A 4 14.74 28.13 -8.53
C PRO A 4 13.36 28.80 -8.53
N LYS A 5 12.74 28.80 -9.71
CA LYS A 5 11.38 29.31 -9.95
C LYS A 5 10.40 28.54 -9.06
N PRO A 6 9.51 29.21 -8.30
CA PRO A 6 8.56 28.52 -7.43
C PRO A 6 7.63 27.62 -8.26
N PRO A 7 7.25 26.44 -7.73
CA PRO A 7 6.33 25.54 -8.43
C PRO A 7 5.01 26.28 -8.65
N GLN A 8 4.66 26.51 -9.92
CA GLN A 8 3.36 27.03 -10.26
C GLN A 8 2.34 25.95 -9.89
N LYS A 9 1.59 26.16 -8.81
CA LYS A 9 0.35 25.41 -8.56
C LYS A 9 -0.50 25.59 -9.82
N PRO A 10 -0.77 24.53 -10.60
CA PRO A 10 -1.58 24.70 -11.79
C PRO A 10 -2.95 25.19 -11.35
N PRO A 11 -3.44 26.33 -11.88
CA PRO A 11 -4.68 26.98 -11.42
C PRO A 11 -5.93 26.11 -11.59
N HIS A 12 -5.81 24.98 -12.30
CA HIS A 12 -6.89 24.07 -12.65
C HIS A 12 -6.76 22.68 -12.02
N LEU A 13 -5.85 22.46 -11.06
CA LEU A 13 -5.72 21.12 -10.45
C LEU A 13 -7.05 20.65 -9.82
N LEU A 14 -7.82 21.57 -9.24
CA LEU A 14 -9.13 21.25 -8.69
C LEU A 14 -10.13 20.88 -9.79
N ASP A 15 -10.13 21.62 -10.89
CA ASP A 15 -10.96 21.34 -12.08
C ASP A 15 -10.59 19.99 -12.72
N ASP A 16 -9.29 19.70 -12.85
CA ASP A 16 -8.77 18.44 -13.40
C ASP A 16 -9.18 17.26 -12.51
N LEU A 17 -9.09 17.42 -11.19
CA LEU A 17 -9.54 16.39 -10.25
C LEU A 17 -11.06 16.18 -10.32
N GLU A 18 -11.85 17.24 -10.50
CA GLU A 18 -13.30 17.13 -10.68
C GLU A 18 -13.67 16.47 -12.01
N SER A 19 -12.95 16.79 -13.09
CA SER A 19 -13.10 16.16 -14.41
C SER A 19 -12.73 14.66 -14.37
N ILE A 20 -11.68 14.29 -13.62
CA ILE A 20 -11.31 12.91 -13.35
C ILE A 20 -12.44 12.19 -12.59
N ARG A 21 -13.00 12.79 -11.53
CA ARG A 21 -14.10 12.20 -10.75
C ARG A 21 -15.36 11.95 -11.59
N GLN A 22 -15.73 12.91 -12.44
CA GLN A 22 -16.85 12.78 -13.37
C GLN A 22 -16.60 11.67 -14.40
N LEU A 23 -15.37 11.54 -14.91
CA LEU A 23 -15.00 10.50 -15.86
C LEU A 23 -15.00 9.10 -15.24
N LEU A 24 -14.59 8.99 -13.97
CA LEU A 24 -14.60 7.74 -13.22
C LEU A 24 -15.99 7.38 -12.67
N GLY A 25 -16.94 8.31 -12.67
CA GLY A 25 -18.28 8.08 -12.12
C GLY A 25 -18.30 7.97 -10.59
N ASP A 26 -17.25 8.47 -9.92
CA ASP A 26 -17.05 8.41 -8.46
C ASP A 26 -17.84 9.51 -7.72
N ASP A 27 -18.67 10.29 -8.41
CA ASP A 27 -19.40 11.44 -7.86
C ASP A 27 -20.39 11.06 -6.75
N THR A 28 -20.91 9.82 -6.77
CA THR A 28 -21.84 9.31 -5.75
C THR A 28 -21.16 8.47 -4.68
N LEU A 29 -19.87 8.16 -4.84
CA LEU A 29 -19.11 7.38 -3.88
C LEU A 29 -18.53 8.33 -2.85
N GLN A 30 -19.30 8.60 -1.79
CA GLN A 30 -18.73 9.12 -0.56
C GLN A 30 -17.65 8.11 -0.13
N PRO A 31 -16.38 8.52 0.06
CA PRO A 31 -15.36 7.59 0.51
C PRO A 31 -15.88 6.98 1.82
N PRO A 32 -15.93 5.64 1.95
CA PRO A 32 -16.43 5.02 3.16
C PRO A 32 -15.63 5.58 4.33
N LEU A 33 -16.32 6.23 5.27
CA LEU A 33 -15.69 6.62 6.51
C LEU A 33 -15.18 5.33 7.17
N LEU A 34 -13.88 5.26 7.42
CA LEU A 34 -13.21 4.10 8.03
C LEU A 34 -13.71 3.78 9.46
N THR A 35 -14.73 4.51 9.94
CA THR A 35 -15.35 4.37 11.26
C THR A 35 -16.60 3.50 11.27
N ASP A 36 -17.27 3.27 10.12
CA ASP A 36 -18.57 2.56 10.07
C ASP A 36 -18.48 1.07 9.65
N THR A 37 -17.28 0.57 9.32
CA THR A 37 -17.08 -0.85 8.93
C THR A 37 -16.51 -1.73 10.04
N VAL A 38 -16.51 -1.27 11.28
CA VAL A 38 -16.49 -2.20 12.42
C VAL A 38 -17.93 -2.64 12.66
N ALA A 39 -18.43 -3.47 11.75
CA ALA A 39 -19.61 -4.27 12.01
C ALA A 39 -19.35 -5.00 13.33
N HIS A 40 -20.16 -4.65 14.32
CA HIS A 40 -20.18 -5.24 15.64
C HIS A 40 -20.76 -6.66 15.51
N GLU A 41 -20.03 -7.56 14.84
CA GLU A 41 -20.36 -8.98 14.77
C GLU A 41 -20.15 -9.57 16.17
N PRO A 42 -21.19 -10.11 16.83
CA PRO A 42 -21.05 -10.80 18.10
C PRO A 42 -20.58 -12.23 17.83
N VAL A 43 -19.31 -12.39 17.43
CA VAL A 43 -18.71 -13.71 17.24
C VAL A 43 -17.32 -13.71 17.87
N HIS A 44 -17.30 -14.29 19.07
CA HIS A 44 -16.17 -14.61 19.94
C HIS A 44 -15.55 -13.44 20.71
N GLU A 45 -15.96 -13.36 21.98
CA GLU A 45 -15.20 -12.83 23.10
C GLU A 45 -13.86 -13.58 23.25
N GLU A 46 -12.95 -13.43 22.30
CA GLU A 46 -11.53 -13.53 22.60
C GLU A 46 -11.13 -12.16 23.12
N GLN A 47 -11.42 -11.92 24.40
CA GLN A 47 -10.74 -10.88 25.16
C GLN A 47 -9.25 -11.04 24.88
N ILE A 48 -8.67 -10.10 24.11
CA ILE A 48 -7.22 -9.98 23.98
C ILE A 48 -6.70 -9.91 25.42
N PRO A 49 -5.89 -10.87 25.89
CA PRO A 49 -5.34 -10.80 27.23
C PRO A 49 -4.61 -9.47 27.37
N LEU A 50 -5.06 -8.65 28.32
CA LEU A 50 -4.36 -7.42 28.63
C LEU A 50 -2.94 -7.83 29.04
N LEU A 51 -1.92 -7.32 28.35
CA LEU A 51 -0.50 -7.65 28.56
C LEU A 51 0.04 -7.34 29.98
N PHE A 52 -0.83 -6.97 30.91
CA PHE A 52 -0.52 -6.67 32.30
C PHE A 52 -0.94 -7.77 33.27
N GLU A 53 -1.52 -8.88 32.80
CA GLU A 53 -1.80 -10.00 33.69
C GLU A 53 -0.51 -10.78 33.99
N PRO A 54 -0.03 -10.80 35.25
CA PRO A 54 1.20 -11.49 35.57
C PRO A 54 0.97 -13.01 35.52
N ILE A 55 1.44 -13.63 34.45
CA ILE A 55 1.64 -15.09 34.37
C ILE A 55 2.62 -15.51 35.46
N SER A 56 2.08 -15.99 36.59
CA SER A 56 2.86 -16.60 37.67
C SER A 56 3.50 -17.89 37.15
N GLY A 57 4.78 -17.82 36.80
CA GLY A 57 5.55 -18.98 36.31
C GLY A 57 6.43 -18.73 35.09
N GLN A 58 6.48 -17.51 34.53
CA GLN A 58 7.44 -17.20 33.48
C GLN A 58 8.86 -17.14 34.05
N PRO A 59 9.84 -17.89 33.51
CA PRO A 59 11.23 -17.75 33.93
C PRO A 59 11.67 -16.30 33.71
N GLU A 60 12.28 -15.70 34.74
CA GLU A 60 12.80 -14.33 34.66
C GLU A 60 13.64 -14.19 33.38
N PRO A 61 13.41 -13.14 32.56
CA PRO A 61 14.23 -12.89 31.40
C PRO A 61 15.67 -12.72 31.86
N LYS A 62 16.54 -13.67 31.50
CA LYS A 62 17.99 -13.51 31.65
C LYS A 62 18.36 -12.17 31.01
N PRO A 63 19.15 -11.32 31.68
CA PRO A 63 19.56 -10.05 31.10
C PRO A 63 20.23 -10.33 29.75
N ALA A 64 19.60 -9.84 28.68
CA ALA A 64 20.20 -9.86 27.36
C ALA A 64 21.54 -9.12 27.45
N PRO A 65 22.60 -9.61 26.77
CA PRO A 65 23.85 -8.87 26.70
C PRO A 65 23.55 -7.44 26.24
N LYS A 66 23.98 -6.46 27.03
CA LYS A 66 23.87 -5.04 26.67
C LYS A 66 24.51 -4.88 25.30
N ALA A 67 23.73 -4.43 24.31
CA ALA A 67 24.26 -4.09 23.00
C ALA A 67 25.34 -3.03 23.20
N GLU A 68 26.60 -3.39 22.98
CA GLU A 68 27.69 -2.44 22.97
C GLU A 68 27.46 -1.46 21.81
N PRO A 69 27.72 -0.16 22.01
CA PRO A 69 27.55 0.82 20.96
C PRO A 69 28.49 0.46 19.80
N LYS A 70 27.91 0.00 18.68
CA LYS A 70 28.64 -0.24 17.44
C LYS A 70 29.20 1.10 16.96
N GLY A 71 30.49 1.13 16.63
CA GLY A 71 31.13 2.32 16.09
C GLY A 71 30.49 2.78 14.77
N PRO A 72 30.71 4.04 14.35
CA PRO A 72 30.08 4.62 13.16
C PRO A 72 30.30 3.79 11.89
N ASP A 73 31.49 3.22 11.69
CA ASP A 73 31.78 2.36 10.52
C ASP A 73 30.95 1.07 10.50
N ALA A 74 30.74 0.44 11.66
CA ALA A 74 29.90 -0.75 11.76
C ALA A 74 28.43 -0.46 11.47
N LEU A 75 27.96 0.78 11.73
CA LEU A 75 26.61 1.21 11.36
C LEU A 75 26.47 1.43 9.85
N LEU A 76 27.50 1.98 9.19
CA LEU A 76 27.50 2.16 7.73
C LEU A 76 27.49 0.82 6.99
N HIS A 77 28.27 -0.16 7.45
CA HIS A 77 28.24 -1.52 6.88
C HIS A 77 26.86 -2.18 7.06
N LEU A 78 26.26 -2.05 8.25
CA LEU A 78 24.92 -2.58 8.51
C LEU A 78 23.87 -1.92 7.62
N ASP A 79 23.93 -0.60 7.38
CA ASP A 79 23.01 0.08 6.47
C ASP A 79 23.14 -0.44 5.03
N SER A 80 24.38 -0.63 4.56
CA SER A 80 24.64 -1.19 3.23
C SER A 80 24.09 -2.61 3.10
N GLU A 81 24.26 -3.45 4.12
CA GLU A 81 23.73 -4.82 4.14
C GLU A 81 22.19 -4.82 4.17
N LEU A 82 21.58 -3.98 5.00
CA LEU A 82 20.12 -3.86 5.09
C LEU A 82 19.52 -3.38 3.76
N ARG A 83 20.16 -2.42 3.10
CA ARG A 83 19.74 -1.92 1.79
C ARG A 83 19.84 -3.01 0.72
N ALA A 84 20.95 -3.75 0.70
CA ALA A 84 21.13 -4.86 -0.22
C ALA A 84 20.07 -5.97 0.01
N ALA A 85 19.81 -6.32 1.26
CA ALA A 85 18.79 -7.30 1.62
C ALA A 85 17.38 -6.84 1.20
N ALA A 86 17.05 -5.58 1.43
CA ALA A 86 15.77 -5.02 0.99
C ALA A 86 15.60 -5.06 -0.54
N GLN A 87 16.67 -4.84 -1.30
CA GLN A 87 16.65 -4.94 -2.75
C GLN A 87 16.42 -6.37 -3.23
N LEU A 88 17.03 -7.36 -2.58
CA LEU A 88 16.77 -8.78 -2.88
C LEU A 88 15.32 -9.16 -2.61
N ILE A 89 14.76 -8.75 -1.47
CA ILE A 89 13.34 -8.99 -1.14
C ILE A 89 12.42 -8.35 -2.19
N MET A 90 12.70 -7.11 -2.62
CA MET A 90 11.90 -6.49 -3.67
C MET A 90 12.03 -7.21 -5.02
N GLN A 91 13.20 -7.77 -5.34
CA GLN A 91 13.38 -8.54 -6.56
C GLN A 91 12.58 -9.84 -6.54
N ASP A 92 12.59 -10.57 -5.42
CA ASP A 92 11.79 -11.79 -5.26
C ASP A 92 10.29 -11.50 -5.43
N VAL A 93 9.81 -10.41 -4.80
CA VAL A 93 8.43 -9.95 -4.97
C VAL A 93 8.14 -9.56 -6.43
N ILE A 94 9.06 -8.87 -7.11
CA ILE A 94 8.87 -8.52 -8.53
C ILE A 94 8.78 -9.79 -9.38
N ASP A 95 9.67 -10.75 -9.18
CA ASP A 95 9.73 -11.97 -9.99
C ASP A 95 8.48 -12.83 -9.81
N ASP A 96 7.93 -12.90 -8.59
CA ASP A 96 6.69 -13.62 -8.29
C ASP A 96 5.46 -12.94 -8.93
N PHE A 97 5.39 -11.61 -8.86
CA PHE A 97 4.16 -10.88 -9.23
C PHE A 97 4.14 -10.34 -10.66
N ALA A 98 5.30 -10.08 -11.30
CA ALA A 98 5.36 -9.61 -12.68
C ALA A 98 4.54 -10.44 -13.68
N PRO A 99 4.68 -11.79 -13.75
CA PRO A 99 3.90 -12.59 -14.71
C PRO A 99 2.39 -12.54 -14.45
N HIS A 100 1.98 -12.42 -13.18
CA HIS A 100 0.58 -12.31 -12.79
C HIS A 100 0.00 -10.96 -13.20
N ILE A 101 0.74 -9.87 -12.96
CA ILE A 101 0.36 -8.51 -13.36
C ILE A 101 0.20 -8.45 -14.89
N GLU A 102 1.14 -9.00 -15.65
CA GLU A 102 1.06 -9.03 -17.11
C GLU A 102 -0.18 -9.77 -17.61
N THR A 103 -0.47 -10.95 -17.04
CA THR A 103 -1.63 -11.76 -17.40
C THR A 103 -2.93 -11.00 -17.12
N GLU A 104 -3.01 -10.34 -15.98
CA GLU A 104 -4.19 -9.58 -15.57
C GLU A 104 -4.38 -8.32 -16.41
N ILE A 105 -3.30 -7.62 -16.77
CA ILE A 105 -3.37 -6.47 -17.69
C ILE A 105 -3.90 -6.92 -19.06
N LYS A 106 -3.38 -8.02 -19.62
CA LYS A 106 -3.84 -8.57 -20.91
C LYS A 106 -5.34 -8.91 -20.84
N ARG A 107 -5.75 -9.67 -19.83
CA ARG A 107 -7.17 -10.03 -19.61
C ARG A 107 -8.09 -8.80 -19.54
N ARG A 108 -7.68 -7.75 -18.81
CA ARG A 108 -8.48 -6.52 -18.70
C ARG A 108 -8.55 -5.74 -20.00
N LEU A 109 -7.45 -5.68 -20.75
CA LEU A 109 -7.40 -5.03 -22.06
C LEU A 109 -8.32 -5.74 -23.06
N ASP A 110 -8.27 -7.07 -23.13
CA ASP A 110 -9.12 -7.88 -24.00
C ASP A 110 -10.60 -7.66 -23.67
N ALA A 111 -10.98 -7.78 -22.39
CA ALA A 111 -12.35 -7.54 -21.95
C ALA A 111 -12.82 -6.09 -22.23
N ARG A 112 -11.93 -5.11 -22.11
CA ARG A 112 -12.25 -3.72 -22.44
C ARG A 112 -12.45 -3.54 -23.94
N MET A 113 -11.63 -4.17 -24.77
CA MET A 113 -11.77 -4.15 -26.23
C MET A 113 -13.11 -4.73 -26.65
N GLU A 114 -13.48 -5.90 -26.13
CA GLU A 114 -14.77 -6.52 -26.42
C GLU A 114 -15.95 -5.62 -26.05
N ARG A 115 -15.92 -4.97 -24.88
CA ARG A 115 -16.96 -4.02 -24.48
C ARG A 115 -17.06 -2.83 -25.43
N LEU A 116 -15.92 -2.29 -25.90
CA LEU A 116 -15.91 -1.18 -26.85
C LEU A 116 -16.48 -1.60 -28.21
N LEU A 117 -16.14 -2.80 -28.69
CA LEU A 117 -16.71 -3.34 -29.92
C LEU A 117 -18.23 -3.54 -29.80
N ALA A 118 -18.69 -4.13 -28.69
CA ALA A 118 -20.11 -4.32 -28.43
C ALA A 118 -20.87 -2.99 -28.37
N ALA A 119 -20.32 -1.97 -27.71
CA ALA A 119 -20.91 -0.63 -27.65
C ALA A 119 -20.98 0.03 -29.03
N ALA A 120 -19.91 -0.09 -29.83
CA ALA A 120 -19.87 0.47 -31.19
C ALA A 120 -20.85 -0.22 -32.15
N THR A 121 -21.12 -1.51 -31.97
CA THR A 121 -22.11 -2.24 -32.77
C THR A 121 -23.55 -1.99 -32.30
N SER A 122 -23.78 -1.85 -30.99
CA SER A 122 -25.13 -1.57 -30.45
C SER A 122 -25.62 -0.15 -30.71
N GLY A 123 -24.73 0.84 -30.85
CA GLY A 123 -25.10 2.21 -31.20
C GLY A 123 -25.48 2.42 -32.67
N LYS A 124 -25.51 1.36 -33.48
CA LYS A 124 -25.74 1.40 -34.94
C LYS A 124 -27.11 0.85 -35.38
N LEU A 125 -28.00 0.54 -34.43
CA LEU A 125 -29.38 0.06 -34.63
C LEU A 125 -30.41 1.12 -34.25
#